data_AF-A0A2X2WZA9-F1
#
_entry.id   AF-A0A2X2WZA9-F1
#
_cell.length_a   1.000
_cell.length_b   1.000
_cell.length_c   1.000
_cell.angle_alpha   90.00
_cell.angle_beta   90.00
_cell.angle_gamma   90.00
#
_symmetry.space_group_name_H-M   'P 1'
#
loop_
_entity.id
_entity.type
_entity.pdbx_description
1 polymer ?
#
loop_
_entity_poly.entity_id
_entity_poly.type
_entity_poly.pdbx_seq_one_letter_code
_entity_poly.pdbx_strand_id
1 'polypeptide(L)' 'MKFSSDLVIYDLEGSCKTFGKNEISETNIIEIGAVKLDKKTFEIKSEFSILIKPKHSVNRFFRTIEDVFYFL' A
#
# COMPACT_ATOMS: atom_id res chain seq x y z
N MET A 1 23.55 -20.73 7.18
CA MET A 1 22.77 -19.55 6.74
C MET A 1 22.55 -18.66 7.96
N LYS A 2 23.12 -17.45 7.99
CA LYS A 2 22.81 -16.46 9.04
C LYS A 2 21.57 -15.71 8.59
N PHE A 3 20.43 -15.93 9.24
CA PHE A 3 19.25 -15.09 9.03
C PHE A 3 19.53 -13.74 9.70
N SER A 4 19.62 -12.65 8.93
CA SER A 4 19.52 -11.33 9.55
C SER A 4 18.06 -11.12 9.92
N SER A 5 17.80 -10.76 11.17
CA SER A 5 16.45 -10.46 11.65
C SER A 5 16.14 -9.00 11.35
N ASP A 6 15.99 -8.68 10.07
CA ASP A 6 15.60 -7.34 9.64
C ASP A 6 14.13 -7.10 9.99
N LEU A 7 13.82 -5.90 10.50
CA LEU A 7 12.45 -5.46 10.72
C LEU A 7 11.96 -4.76 9.45
N VAL A 8 10.91 -5.28 8.83
CA VAL A 8 10.27 -4.69 7.66
C VAL A 8 8.82 -4.38 8.00
N ILE A 9 8.42 -3.13 7.81
CA ILE A 9 7.04 -2.68 7.97
C ILE A 9 6.46 -2.56 6.57
N TYR A 10 5.26 -3.11 6.37
CA TYR A 10 4.48 -2.95 5.15
C TYR A 10 3.28 -2.06 5.44
N ASP A 11 3.01 -1.15 4.52
CA ASP A 11 1.80 -0.34 4.48
C ASP A 11 1.10 -0.58 3.15
N LEU A 12 -0.17 -0.98 3.20
CA LEU A 12 -0.91 -1.45 2.03
C LEU A 12 -2.12 -0.55 1.80
N GLU A 13 -2.24 -0.07 0.56
CA GLU A 13 -3.39 0.73 0.16
C GLU A 13 -4.38 -0.11 -0.62
N GLY A 14 -5.63 -0.04 -0.18
CA GLY A 14 -6.75 -0.73 -0.79
C GLY A 14 -7.58 0.20 -1.65
N SER A 15 -8.05 -0.30 -2.79
CA SER A 15 -9.06 0.37 -3.57
C SER A 15 -10.41 0.45 -2.85
N CYS A 16 -11.12 1.57 -2.97
CA CYS A 16 -12.50 1.68 -2.50
C CYS A 16 -13.46 2.12 -3.62
N LYS A 17 -14.71 1.63 -3.58
CA LYS A 17 -15.78 2.03 -4.52
C LYS A 17 -16.39 3.39 -4.17
N THR A 18 -16.50 3.72 -2.87
CA THR A 18 -17.17 4.92 -2.38
C THR A 18 -16.25 5.70 -1.45
N PHE A 19 -15.93 6.94 -1.80
CA PHE A 19 -15.12 7.81 -0.95
C PHE A 19 -15.87 8.17 0.35
N GLY A 20 -15.19 8.15 1.49
CA GLY A 20 -15.73 8.58 2.79
C GLY A 20 -16.72 7.61 3.45
N LYS A 21 -17.08 6.50 2.80
CA LYS A 21 -17.79 5.39 3.42
C LYS A 21 -16.80 4.24 3.60
N ASN A 22 -16.48 3.90 4.84
CA ASN A 22 -15.63 2.75 5.21
C ASN A 22 -16.33 1.39 4.93
N GLU A 23 -17.03 1.28 3.81
CA GLU A 23 -17.68 0.04 3.37
C GLU A 23 -16.62 -0.83 2.68
N ILE A 24 -16.12 -1.82 3.42
CA ILE A 24 -15.15 -2.80 2.91
C ILE A 24 -15.92 -3.81 2.05
N SER A 25 -16.01 -3.56 0.75
CA SER A 25 -16.50 -4.55 -0.22
C SER A 25 -15.61 -4.54 -1.47
N GLU A 26 -15.06 -5.71 -1.81
CA GLU A 26 -14.27 -5.95 -3.04
C GLU A 26 -13.05 -5.01 -3.22
N THR A 27 -12.10 -5.07 -2.29
CA THR A 27 -10.85 -4.28 -2.32
C THR A 27 -9.73 -4.99 -3.10
N ASN A 28 -9.05 -4.26 -3.98
CA ASN A 28 -7.78 -4.65 -4.59
C ASN A 28 -6.64 -3.87 -3.91
N ILE A 29 -5.48 -4.50 -3.71
CA ILE A 29 -4.28 -3.75 -3.33
C ILE A 29 -3.85 -2.90 -4.53
N ILE A 30 -3.72 -1.60 -4.33
CA ILE A 30 -3.32 -0.62 -5.36
C ILE A 30 -1.96 0.01 -5.07
N GLU A 31 -1.44 -0.12 -3.86
CA GLU A 31 -0.08 0.26 -3.50
C GLU A 31 0.49 -0.69 -2.45
N ILE A 32 1.79 -0.98 -2.58
CA ILE A 32 2.59 -1.60 -1.52
C ILE A 32 3.70 -0.64 -1.16
N GLY A 33 3.59 -0.04 0.03
CA GLY A 33 4.69 0.64 0.71
C GLY A 33 5.43 -0.32 1.64
N ALA A 34 6.74 -0.18 1.74
CA ALA A 34 7.53 -0.88 2.73
C ALA A 34 8.73 -0.06 3.20
N VAL A 35 9.03 -0.15 4.49
CA VAL A 35 10.25 0.41 5.08
C VAL A 35 11.02 -0.67 5.82
N LYS A 36 12.33 -0.73 5.57
CA LYS A 36 13.26 -1.59 6.30
C LYS A 36 13.91 -0.77 7.40
N LEU A 37 13.84 -1.27 8.62
CA LEU A 37 14.41 -0.64 9.80
C LEU A 37 15.64 -1.40 10.31
N ASP A 38 16.61 -0.67 10.81
CA ASP A 38 17.60 -1.21 11.73
C ASP A 38 16.92 -1.57 13.05
N LYS A 39 17.03 -2.83 13.47
CA LYS A 39 16.31 -3.30 14.66
C LYS A 39 16.84 -2.71 15.98
N LYS A 40 18.06 -2.16 15.99
CA LYS A 40 18.67 -1.57 17.20
C LYS A 40 18.43 -0.07 17.26
N THR A 41 18.58 0.64 16.14
CA THR A 41 18.47 2.10 16.11
C THR A 41 17.08 2.59 15.68
N PHE A 42 16.26 1.71 15.09
CA PHE A 42 15.00 2.05 14.43
C PHE A 42 15.14 3.08 13.31
N GLU A 43 16.35 3.29 12.79
CA GLU A 43 16.58 4.12 11.62
C GLU A 43 16.14 3.38 10.35
N ILE A 44 15.59 4.14 9.40
CA ILE A 44 15.23 3.62 8.08
C ILE A 44 16.51 3.35 7.29
N LYS A 45 16.66 2.10 6.83
CA LYS A 45 17.78 1.65 5.99
C LYS A 45 17.43 1.64 4.52
N SER A 46 16.16 1.42 4.18
CA SER A 46 15.68 1.45 2.81
C SER A 46 14.17 1.60 2.79
N GLU A 47 13.68 2.18 1.69
CA GLU A 47 12.27 2.39 1.43
C GLU A 47 11.90 1.75 0.08
N PHE A 48 10.64 1.34 -0.05
CA PHE A 48 10.07 0.78 -1.25
C PHE A 48 8.61 1.26 -1.37
N SER A 49 8.21 1.69 -2.56
CA SER A 49 6.80 1.93 -2.90
C SER A 49 6.56 1.53 -4.34
N ILE A 50 5.45 0.84 -4.58
CA ILE A 50 5.00 0.48 -5.93
C ILE A 50 3.48 0.57 -6.03
N LEU A 51 3.02 1.16 -7.13
CA LEU A 51 1.61 1.14 -7.53
C LEU A 51 1.30 -0.15 -8.28
N ILE A 52 0.19 -0.80 -7.93
CA ILE A 52 -0.27 -2.04 -8.53
C ILE A 52 -1.48 -1.76 -9.41
N LYS A 53 -1.39 -2.17 -10.68
CA LYS A 53 -2.55 -2.19 -11.57
C LYS A 53 -3.48 -3.36 -11.16
N PRO A 54 -4.74 -3.09 -10.77
CA PRO A 54 -5.67 -4.15 -10.40
C PRO A 54 -6.03 -5.04 -11.59
N LYS A 55 -6.21 -6.34 -11.35
CA LYS A 55 -6.50 -7.34 -12.39
C LYS A 55 -7.91 -7.22 -12.99
N HIS A 56 -8.88 -6.78 -12.20
CA HIS A 56 -10.26 -6.60 -12.66
C HIS A 56 -10.52 -5.12 -12.96
N SER A 57 -11.16 -4.85 -14.10
CA SER A 57 -11.57 -3.51 -14.51
C SER A 57 -12.68 -2.99 -13.59
N VAL A 58 -12.30 -2.29 -12.53
CA VAL A 58 -13.24 -1.57 -11.68
C VAL A 58 -13.22 -0.14 -12.17
N ASN A 59 -14.30 0.25 -12.86
CA ASN A 59 -14.37 1.48 -13.65
C ASN A 59 -14.29 2.79 -12.83
N ARG A 60 -14.13 2.73 -11.50
CA ARG A 60 -13.86 3.88 -10.61
C ARG A 60 -13.12 3.39 -9.38
N PHE A 61 -11.88 3.84 -9.23
CA PHE A 61 -11.07 3.57 -8.05
C PHE A 61 -10.73 4.87 -7.36
N PHE A 62 -10.84 4.88 -6.04
CA PHE A 62 -10.38 5.98 -5.21
C PHE A 62 -9.36 5.43 -4.21
N ARG A 63 -8.25 6.15 -4.03
CA ARG A 63 -7.38 5.99 -2.87
C ARG A 63 -7.95 6.86 -1.76
N THR A 64 -8.15 6.29 -0.58
CA THR A 64 -8.44 7.07 0.63
C THR A 64 -7.12 7.60 1.16
N ILE A 65 -6.78 8.84 0.80
CA ILE A 65 -5.85 9.80 1.44
C ILE A 65 -5.44 10.76 0.32
N GLU A 66 -5.97 11.98 0.40
CA GLU A 66 -5.70 13.26 -0.32
C GLU A 66 -5.16 13.34 -1.77
N ASP A 67 -4.96 12.25 -2.51
CA ASP A 67 -4.54 12.27 -3.91
C ASP A 67 -5.49 11.42 -4.78
N VAL A 68 -6.33 12.13 -5.54
CA VAL A 68 -7.30 11.53 -6.45
C VAL A 68 -6.58 11.06 -7.72
N PHE A 69 -6.46 9.75 -7.92
CA PHE A 69 -6.10 9.18 -9.22
C PHE A 69 -7.34 8.77 -10.00
N TYR A 70 -7.68 9.54 -11.04
CA TYR A 70 -8.64 9.15 -12.07
C TYR A 70 -7.94 8.27 -13.12
N PHE A 71 -8.40 7.03 -13.30
CA PHE A 71 -8.16 6.27 -14.53
C PHE A 71 -9.49 6.15 -15.28
N LEU A 72 -9.54 6.73 -16.48
CA LEU A 72 -10.63 6.64 -17.46
C LEU A 72 -10.91 5.19 -17.86
#